data_AF-A0A8X7T3K8-F1
#
_entry.id   AF-A0A8X7T3K8-F1
#
_cell.length_a   1.000
_cell.length_b   1.000
_cell.length_c   1.000
_cell.angle_alpha   90.00
_cell.angle_beta   90.00
_cell.angle_gamma   90.00
#
_symmetry.space_group_name_H-M   'P 1'
#
loop_
_entity.id
_entity.type
_entity.pdbx_description
1 polymer ?
#
loop_
_entity_poly.entity_id
_entity_poly.type
_entity_poly.pdbx_seq_one_letter_code
_entity_poly.pdbx_strand_id
1 'polypeptide(L)'
;MTTLGPPPSYAEAVSSGVDVKRKETKAVSPAATAAPAEKRIWQQQIVEPKQLIGNMKSTWWRTPANTFAEELLTRLQPHTLPQVGPRKGKLPVFTPAQQLRWMAPQFIAPILIPWLSRRYGLRWPKWAMVAFSTTHWLRFAGNVVHLFVKLGHKWGYFDGTKPRDKVPDSAVQHLAFVYPSVAVARMLIGVLLIYKPRDPVRLTALLPVKAFLYSIVLDLFFYTYHRSCHEVEWLWKIHSTHHLTKRPSPILALLADEGQEIIEVLLCPLGATFIMQKLLPMTYQEWYLTQLMVVFNEIAGHSGLRAYVEASVTSIPLKPFGAALALEDHDM
;
A
#
# COMPACT_ATOMS: atom_id res chain seq x y z
N MET A 1 23.62 12.82 21.93
CA MET A 1 24.40 12.64 20.69
C MET A 1 25.27 11.42 20.90
N THR A 2 24.99 10.32 20.21
CA THR A 2 25.78 9.09 20.26
C THR A 2 25.85 8.56 18.85
N THR A 3 27.05 8.58 18.28
CA THR A 3 27.35 8.16 16.91
C THR A 3 27.24 6.65 16.81
N LEU A 4 26.41 6.14 15.89
CA LEU A 4 26.29 4.72 15.60
C LEU A 4 27.48 4.28 14.74
N GLY A 5 28.26 3.32 15.22
CA GLY A 5 29.29 2.63 14.46
C GLY A 5 28.71 1.67 13.40
N PRO A 6 29.55 1.14 12.50
CA PRO A 6 29.10 0.27 11.42
C PRO A 6 28.66 -1.12 11.94
N PRO A 7 27.69 -1.78 11.28
CA PRO A 7 27.14 -3.07 11.72
C PRO A 7 28.08 -4.26 11.41
N PRO A 8 27.97 -5.37 12.19
CA PRO A 8 28.75 -6.59 11.98
C PRO A 8 28.33 -7.35 10.72
N SER A 9 29.23 -8.19 10.23
CA SER A 9 29.08 -8.92 8.97
C SER A 9 28.21 -10.18 9.09
N TYR A 10 27.61 -10.56 7.97
CA TYR A 10 26.64 -11.65 7.77
C TYR A 10 27.07 -13.04 8.30
N ALA A 11 28.36 -13.29 8.52
CA ALA A 11 28.87 -14.61 8.92
C ALA A 11 28.56 -14.99 10.38
N GLU A 12 28.26 -14.02 11.25
CA GLU A 12 28.09 -14.27 12.69
C GLU A 12 26.68 -14.72 13.11
N ALA A 13 25.69 -14.68 12.20
CA ALA A 13 24.28 -14.92 12.52
C ALA A 13 23.80 -16.38 12.35
N VAL A 14 24.66 -17.30 11.92
CA VAL A 14 24.25 -18.66 11.51
C VAL A 14 24.88 -19.73 12.41
N SER A 15 24.50 -19.77 13.69
CA SER A 15 24.64 -21.01 14.50
C SER A 15 23.72 -20.98 15.72
N SER A 16 22.54 -21.59 15.65
CA SER A 16 21.88 -22.32 16.77
C SER A 16 20.39 -22.61 16.53
N GLY A 17 19.96 -23.85 16.82
CA GLY A 17 18.57 -24.31 17.07
C GLY A 17 17.93 -25.04 15.88
N VAL A 18 17.79 -26.37 15.80
CA VAL A 18 17.25 -27.47 16.67
C VAL A 18 15.71 -27.55 16.72
N ASP A 19 15.22 -28.71 16.23
CA ASP A 19 13.86 -29.21 15.99
C ASP A 19 13.03 -29.59 17.24
N VAL A 20 11.70 -29.42 17.17
CA VAL A 20 10.71 -30.21 17.96
C VAL A 20 9.42 -30.46 17.16
N LYS A 21 9.03 -31.74 17.02
CA LYS A 21 7.76 -32.24 16.41
C LYS A 21 6.58 -32.19 17.40
N ARG A 22 5.35 -31.94 16.90
CA ARG A 22 4.08 -32.04 17.65
C ARG A 22 3.08 -32.96 16.92
N LYS A 23 2.39 -33.84 17.68
CA LYS A 23 1.31 -34.75 17.24
C LYS A 23 -0.06 -34.06 17.28
N GLU A 24 -0.92 -34.35 16.31
CA GLU A 24 -2.33 -33.94 16.24
C GLU A 24 -3.28 -35.11 16.57
N THR A 25 -4.44 -34.80 17.17
CA THR A 25 -5.60 -35.70 17.30
C THR A 25 -6.86 -34.99 16.79
N LYS A 26 -7.58 -35.63 15.86
CA LYS A 26 -8.84 -35.16 15.26
C LYS A 26 -10.05 -35.54 16.13
N ALA A 27 -11.02 -34.63 16.21
CA ALA A 27 -12.38 -34.90 16.67
C ALA A 27 -13.39 -34.65 15.52
N VAL A 28 -14.42 -35.48 15.46
CA VAL A 28 -15.48 -35.51 14.42
C VAL A 28 -16.70 -34.73 14.91
N SER A 29 -17.38 -33.99 14.03
CA SER A 29 -18.61 -33.23 14.30
C SER A 29 -19.83 -33.90 13.62
N PRO A 30 -21.04 -33.91 14.21
CA PRO A 30 -22.22 -34.50 13.61
C PRO A 30 -23.07 -33.52 12.78
N ALA A 31 -23.92 -34.11 11.94
CA ALA A 31 -24.59 -33.57 10.76
C ALA A 31 -25.65 -32.47 11.01
N ALA A 32 -25.79 -31.56 10.03
CA ALA A 32 -26.78 -30.49 10.00
C ALA A 32 -28.07 -30.92 9.27
N THR A 33 -29.21 -30.63 9.88
CA THR A 33 -30.56 -30.77 9.32
C THR A 33 -30.94 -29.60 8.41
N ALA A 34 -31.66 -29.90 7.33
CA ALA A 34 -32.05 -28.95 6.28
C ALA A 34 -33.25 -28.06 6.68
N ALA A 35 -33.21 -26.78 6.28
CA ALA A 35 -34.28 -25.79 6.48
C ALA A 35 -35.22 -25.65 5.25
N PRO A 36 -36.48 -25.16 5.42
CA PRO A 36 -37.54 -25.25 4.41
C PRO A 36 -37.51 -24.16 3.32
N ALA A 37 -38.29 -24.42 2.26
CA ALA A 37 -38.13 -23.99 0.88
C ALA A 37 -38.57 -22.57 0.47
N GLU A 38 -38.71 -21.59 1.37
CA GLU A 38 -39.31 -20.28 1.03
C GLU A 38 -38.32 -19.17 0.61
N LYS A 39 -37.01 -19.42 0.58
CA LYS A 39 -35.99 -18.41 0.16
C LYS A 39 -35.54 -18.49 -1.31
N ARG A 40 -36.34 -19.09 -2.20
CA ARG A 40 -35.90 -19.39 -3.59
C ARG A 40 -36.13 -18.30 -4.65
N ILE A 41 -36.70 -17.15 -4.31
CA ILE A 41 -37.12 -16.17 -5.34
C ILE A 41 -36.03 -15.14 -5.72
N TRP A 42 -34.91 -15.06 -5.00
CA TRP A 42 -33.78 -14.17 -5.32
C TRP A 42 -32.51 -14.88 -5.79
N GLN A 43 -32.58 -16.17 -6.12
CA GLN A 43 -31.49 -16.89 -6.78
C GLN A 43 -31.50 -16.63 -8.29
N GLN A 44 -31.39 -15.35 -8.69
CA GLN A 44 -30.78 -15.11 -9.99
C GLN A 44 -29.36 -15.68 -9.88
N GLN A 45 -29.01 -16.63 -10.76
CA GLN A 45 -27.63 -17.03 -10.99
C GLN A 45 -26.88 -15.80 -11.51
N ILE A 46 -26.52 -14.90 -10.59
CA ILE A 46 -25.47 -13.93 -10.80
C ILE A 46 -24.24 -14.79 -11.03
N VAL A 47 -23.71 -14.76 -12.25
CA VAL A 47 -22.44 -15.41 -12.61
C VAL A 47 -21.45 -15.05 -11.51
N GLU A 48 -21.02 -16.03 -10.72
CA GLU A 48 -20.15 -15.81 -9.57
C GLU A 48 -18.85 -15.15 -10.05
N PRO A 49 -18.55 -13.89 -9.65
CA PRO A 49 -17.22 -13.35 -9.89
C PRO A 49 -16.23 -14.23 -9.14
N LYS A 50 -15.29 -14.82 -9.89
CA LYS A 50 -14.32 -15.79 -9.40
C LYS A 50 -13.45 -15.13 -8.32
N GLN A 51 -13.49 -15.61 -7.07
CA GLN A 51 -12.49 -15.22 -6.07
C GLN A 51 -11.10 -15.50 -6.63
N LEU A 52 -10.26 -14.48 -6.77
CA LEU A 52 -8.94 -14.62 -7.39
C LEU A 52 -8.00 -15.49 -6.54
N ILE A 53 -8.25 -15.57 -5.23
CA ILE A 53 -7.38 -16.23 -4.25
C ILE A 53 -8.21 -17.19 -3.39
N GLY A 54 -8.23 -18.47 -3.78
CA GLY A 54 -8.91 -19.52 -3.01
C GLY A 54 -8.14 -20.00 -1.77
N ASN A 55 -6.84 -19.69 -1.65
CA ASN A 55 -6.04 -19.93 -0.44
C ASN A 55 -4.78 -19.03 -0.40
N MET A 56 -4.28 -18.76 0.81
CA MET A 56 -3.08 -17.93 1.05
C MET A 56 -1.77 -18.73 0.97
N LYS A 57 -1.74 -19.88 0.27
CA LYS A 57 -0.53 -20.71 0.18
C LYS A 57 0.54 -20.01 -0.65
N SER A 58 1.76 -19.91 -0.11
CA SER A 58 2.90 -19.25 -0.76
C SER A 58 4.15 -20.13 -0.71
N THR A 59 4.53 -20.69 -1.86
CA THR A 59 5.67 -21.58 -2.06
C THR A 59 6.57 -21.22 -3.23
N TRP A 60 6.14 -20.34 -4.15
CA TRP A 60 6.89 -19.94 -5.35
C TRP A 60 8.30 -19.40 -5.06
N TRP A 61 8.50 -18.70 -3.93
CA TRP A 61 9.78 -18.10 -3.52
C TRP A 61 10.82 -19.11 -3.00
N ARG A 62 10.46 -20.41 -2.86
CA ARG A 62 11.37 -21.46 -2.36
C ARG A 62 12.35 -21.94 -3.43
N THR A 63 12.06 -21.67 -4.69
CA THR A 63 12.94 -21.92 -5.82
C THR A 63 13.43 -20.60 -6.40
N PRO A 64 14.56 -20.58 -7.13
CA PRO A 64 14.94 -19.42 -7.91
C PRO A 64 13.79 -18.95 -8.81
N ALA A 65 13.66 -17.64 -8.98
CA ALA A 65 12.63 -17.04 -9.83
C ALA A 65 12.81 -17.52 -11.27
N ASN A 66 11.73 -18.04 -11.85
CA ASN A 66 11.69 -18.57 -13.22
C ASN A 66 10.83 -17.70 -14.14
N THR A 67 10.11 -16.72 -13.60
CA THR A 67 9.30 -15.78 -14.36
C THR A 67 9.62 -14.33 -14.02
N PHE A 68 9.33 -13.41 -14.94
CA PHE A 68 9.44 -11.97 -14.69
C PHE A 68 8.62 -11.53 -13.47
N ALA A 69 7.42 -12.11 -13.27
CA ALA A 69 6.57 -11.80 -12.13
C ALA A 69 7.24 -12.15 -10.80
N GLU A 70 7.79 -13.37 -10.68
CA GLU A 70 8.53 -13.80 -9.50
C GLU A 70 9.77 -12.93 -9.25
N GLU A 71 10.49 -12.57 -10.31
CA GLU A 71 11.67 -11.69 -10.20
C GLU A 71 11.29 -10.29 -9.72
N LEU A 72 10.24 -9.69 -10.29
CA LEU A 72 9.72 -8.39 -9.90
C LEU A 72 9.30 -8.38 -8.42
N LEU A 73 8.49 -9.36 -8.00
CA LEU A 73 8.03 -9.45 -6.61
C LEU A 73 9.18 -9.71 -5.64
N THR A 74 10.18 -10.51 -6.03
CA THR A 74 11.39 -10.74 -5.24
C THR A 74 12.21 -9.46 -5.06
N ARG A 75 12.32 -8.63 -6.10
CA ARG A 75 13.00 -7.34 -6.04
C ARG A 75 12.26 -6.32 -5.18
N LEU A 76 10.92 -6.29 -5.26
CA LEU A 76 10.10 -5.39 -4.44
C LEU A 76 10.17 -5.77 -2.97
N GLN A 77 10.03 -7.05 -2.64
CA GLN A 77 10.12 -7.54 -1.28
C GLN A 77 10.85 -8.90 -1.28
N PRO A 78 12.02 -9.02 -0.66
CA PRO A 78 12.68 -10.32 -0.60
C PRO A 78 11.90 -11.30 0.28
N HIS A 79 11.33 -12.34 -0.34
CA HIS A 79 10.46 -13.32 0.34
C HIS A 79 11.26 -14.36 1.15
N THR A 80 12.58 -14.39 1.00
CA THR A 80 13.51 -15.30 1.69
C THR A 80 14.00 -14.77 3.03
N LEU A 81 13.59 -13.55 3.41
CA LEU A 81 14.02 -12.95 4.67
C LEU A 81 13.54 -13.81 5.86
N PRO A 82 14.41 -14.04 6.86
CA PRO A 82 14.07 -14.85 8.02
C PRO A 82 12.96 -14.17 8.82
N GLN A 83 12.12 -14.98 9.47
CA GLN A 83 11.10 -14.47 10.38
C GLN A 83 11.78 -13.68 11.51
N VAL A 84 11.29 -12.48 11.74
CA VAL A 84 11.71 -11.66 12.88
C VAL A 84 10.92 -12.11 14.09
N GLY A 85 11.60 -12.58 15.13
CA GLY A 85 10.94 -12.96 16.37
C GLY A 85 10.31 -11.77 17.12
N PRO A 86 9.49 -12.02 18.15
CA PRO A 86 8.84 -10.97 18.92
C PRO A 86 9.83 -9.99 19.54
N ARG A 87 9.50 -8.69 19.52
CA ARG A 87 10.28 -7.62 20.14
C ARG A 87 9.52 -7.02 21.33
N LYS A 88 10.23 -6.67 22.39
CA LYS A 88 9.70 -6.04 23.62
C LYS A 88 10.25 -4.62 23.80
N GLY A 89 9.60 -3.83 24.64
CA GLY A 89 10.05 -2.48 25.02
C GLY A 89 9.18 -1.36 24.44
N LYS A 90 9.65 -0.11 24.55
CA LYS A 90 8.91 1.05 24.03
C LYS A 90 8.74 0.95 22.51
N LEU A 91 7.62 1.44 21.99
CA LEU A 91 7.39 1.54 20.56
C LEU A 91 8.27 2.66 19.99
N PRO A 92 9.07 2.38 18.94
CA PRO A 92 9.67 3.43 18.14
C PRO A 92 8.59 4.35 17.58
N VAL A 93 8.89 5.64 17.49
CA VAL A 93 8.00 6.64 16.90
C VAL A 93 8.57 7.05 15.55
N PHE A 94 7.76 6.98 14.50
CA PHE A 94 8.12 7.49 13.18
C PHE A 94 7.25 8.68 12.82
N THR A 95 7.75 9.86 13.16
CA THR A 95 7.01 11.14 13.08
C THR A 95 6.85 11.65 11.64
N PRO A 96 5.86 12.51 11.35
CA PRO A 96 5.69 13.12 10.03
C PRO A 96 6.94 13.85 9.55
N ALA A 97 7.66 14.54 10.44
CA ALA A 97 8.90 15.24 10.10
C ALA A 97 10.01 14.28 9.63
N GLN A 98 10.14 13.11 10.26
CA GLN A 98 11.10 12.09 9.84
C GLN A 98 10.71 11.47 8.48
N GLN A 99 9.41 11.22 8.28
CA GLN A 99 8.88 10.70 7.02
C GLN A 99 9.10 11.69 5.87
N LEU A 100 8.76 12.97 6.07
CA LEU A 100 8.99 14.05 5.11
C LEU A 100 10.47 14.25 4.82
N ARG A 101 11.35 14.14 5.83
CA ARG A 101 12.80 14.19 5.62
C ARG A 101 13.30 13.05 4.71
N TRP A 102 12.71 11.85 4.84
CA TRP A 102 13.03 10.72 3.97
C TRP A 102 12.45 10.89 2.55
N MET A 103 11.25 11.47 2.43
CA MET A 103 10.61 11.72 1.14
C MET A 103 11.21 12.91 0.38
N ALA A 104 11.70 13.93 1.08
CA ALA A 104 12.23 15.18 0.49
C ALA A 104 13.20 14.98 -0.69
N PRO A 105 14.25 14.13 -0.63
CA PRO A 105 15.12 13.91 -1.78
C PRO A 105 14.39 13.31 -3.00
N GLN A 106 13.31 12.57 -2.78
CA GLN A 106 12.51 11.96 -3.84
C GLN A 106 11.51 12.95 -4.45
N PHE A 107 11.22 14.06 -3.78
CA PHE A 107 10.38 15.13 -4.32
C PHE A 107 11.12 16.05 -5.29
N ILE A 108 12.46 16.01 -5.32
CA ILE A 108 13.28 16.86 -6.17
C ILE A 108 13.06 16.54 -7.65
N ALA A 109 13.18 15.26 -8.04
CA ALA A 109 13.08 14.82 -9.43
C ALA A 109 11.78 15.28 -10.15
N PRO A 110 10.57 15.07 -9.58
CA PRO A 110 9.33 15.46 -10.25
C PRO A 110 9.09 16.97 -10.35
N ILE A 111 9.89 17.78 -9.64
CA ILE A 111 9.88 19.24 -9.77
C ILE A 111 10.96 19.67 -10.77
N LEU A 112 12.20 19.26 -10.51
CA LEU A 112 13.38 19.75 -11.21
C LEU A 112 13.40 19.33 -12.68
N ILE A 113 13.02 18.09 -13.00
CA ILE A 113 13.10 17.57 -14.36
C ILE A 113 12.09 18.28 -15.29
N PRO A 114 10.78 18.39 -14.94
CA PRO A 114 9.86 19.18 -15.75
C PRO A 114 10.23 20.67 -15.81
N TRP A 115 10.78 21.22 -14.72
CA TRP A 115 11.22 22.63 -14.68
C TRP A 115 12.39 22.89 -15.64
N LEU A 116 13.42 22.05 -15.60
CA LEU A 116 14.57 22.12 -16.52
C LEU A 116 14.12 21.90 -17.97
N SER A 117 13.31 20.87 -18.22
CA SER A 117 12.78 20.60 -19.57
C SER A 117 12.11 21.85 -20.15
N ARG A 118 11.26 22.52 -19.37
CA ARG A 118 10.63 23.77 -19.77
C ARG A 118 11.63 24.91 -19.97
N ARG A 119 12.64 25.04 -19.11
CA ARG A 119 13.68 26.08 -19.22
C ARG A 119 14.44 25.99 -20.55
N TYR A 120 14.59 24.78 -21.08
CA TYR A 120 15.18 24.49 -22.39
C TYR A 120 14.16 24.40 -23.54
N GLY A 121 12.92 24.86 -23.32
CA GLY A 121 11.88 24.93 -24.36
C GLY A 121 11.13 23.62 -24.63
N LEU A 122 11.44 22.53 -23.91
CA LEU A 122 10.74 21.25 -24.04
C LEU A 122 9.43 21.28 -23.24
N ARG A 123 8.31 21.19 -23.95
CA ARG A 123 6.97 21.05 -23.34
C ARG A 123 6.52 19.61 -23.52
N TRP A 124 6.38 18.90 -22.41
CA TRP A 124 6.06 17.48 -22.48
C TRP A 124 4.59 17.27 -22.87
N PRO A 125 4.31 16.50 -23.93
CA PRO A 125 2.95 16.05 -24.19
C PRO A 125 2.45 15.15 -23.04
N LYS A 126 1.12 14.95 -22.97
CA LYS A 126 0.50 14.18 -21.88
C LYS A 126 1.10 12.79 -21.72
N TRP A 127 1.34 12.06 -22.81
CA TRP A 127 1.92 10.72 -22.75
C TRP A 127 3.32 10.69 -22.10
N ALA A 128 4.15 11.71 -22.37
CA ALA A 128 5.49 11.80 -21.78
C ALA A 128 5.41 12.08 -20.28
N MET A 129 4.44 12.91 -19.85
CA MET A 129 4.19 13.15 -18.43
C MET A 129 3.66 11.91 -17.72
N VAL A 130 2.77 11.12 -18.35
CA VAL A 130 2.33 9.82 -17.81
C VAL A 130 3.54 8.90 -17.65
N ALA A 131 4.32 8.69 -18.71
CA ALA A 131 5.47 7.77 -18.68
C ALA A 131 6.48 8.14 -17.57
N PHE A 132 6.83 9.42 -17.47
CA PHE A 132 7.72 9.92 -16.42
C PHE A 132 7.13 9.73 -15.02
N SER A 133 5.89 10.18 -14.81
CA SER A 133 5.26 10.15 -13.48
C SER A 133 5.01 8.72 -13.02
N THR A 134 4.60 7.82 -13.92
CA THR A 134 4.44 6.40 -13.62
C THR A 134 5.77 5.77 -13.22
N THR A 135 6.83 6.01 -13.99
CA THR A 135 8.16 5.44 -13.70
C THR A 135 8.69 5.93 -12.36
N HIS A 136 8.55 7.23 -12.10
CA HIS A 136 8.97 7.81 -10.82
C HIS A 136 8.13 7.29 -9.65
N TRP A 137 6.81 7.21 -9.81
CA TRP A 137 5.90 6.70 -8.79
C TRP A 137 6.21 5.24 -8.44
N LEU A 138 6.44 4.38 -9.44
CA LEU A 138 6.82 2.98 -9.21
C LEU A 138 8.15 2.87 -8.47
N ARG A 139 9.16 3.68 -8.84
CA ARG A 139 10.41 3.72 -8.09
C ARG A 139 10.20 4.15 -6.65
N PHE A 140 9.38 5.19 -6.42
CA PHE A 140 9.05 5.67 -5.09
C PHE A 140 8.34 4.60 -4.26
N ALA A 141 7.27 3.98 -4.78
CA ALA A 141 6.54 2.92 -4.10
C ALA A 141 7.44 1.73 -3.73
N GLY A 142 8.31 1.28 -4.64
CA GLY A 142 9.31 0.25 -4.35
C GLY A 142 10.27 0.64 -3.22
N ASN A 143 10.75 1.89 -3.21
CA ASN A 143 11.58 2.39 -2.12
C ASN A 143 10.84 2.41 -0.77
N VAL A 144 9.54 2.72 -0.77
CA VAL A 144 8.70 2.69 0.44
C VAL A 144 8.56 1.24 0.95
N VAL A 145 8.30 0.28 0.06
CA VAL A 145 8.29 -1.15 0.43
C VAL A 145 9.62 -1.54 1.07
N HIS A 146 10.76 -1.20 0.45
CA HIS A 146 12.08 -1.48 1.00
C HIS A 146 12.33 -0.82 2.36
N LEU A 147 11.87 0.42 2.54
CA LEU A 147 11.95 1.12 3.81
C LEU A 147 11.21 0.34 4.90
N PHE A 148 9.95 -0.03 4.68
CA PHE A 148 9.13 -0.70 5.70
C PHE A 148 9.58 -2.14 5.96
N VAL A 149 10.09 -2.85 4.95
CA VAL A 149 10.76 -4.14 5.16
C VAL A 149 11.98 -3.97 6.07
N LYS A 150 12.86 -3.00 5.78
CA LYS A 150 14.05 -2.73 6.60
C LYS A 150 13.69 -2.32 8.02
N LEU A 151 12.67 -1.49 8.20
CA LEU A 151 12.17 -1.10 9.52
C LEU A 151 11.56 -2.28 10.26
N GLY A 152 10.81 -3.16 9.58
CA GLY A 152 10.25 -4.38 10.16
C GLY A 152 11.33 -5.33 10.67
N HIS A 153 12.44 -5.49 9.93
CA HIS A 153 13.60 -6.24 10.39
C HIS A 153 14.29 -5.62 11.61
N LYS A 154 14.33 -4.28 11.66
CA LYS A 154 14.99 -3.54 12.76
C LYS A 154 14.14 -3.51 14.04
N TRP A 155 12.85 -3.24 13.91
CA TRP A 155 11.93 -2.94 15.03
C TRP A 155 10.97 -4.07 15.36
N GLY A 156 10.84 -5.07 14.48
CA GLY A 156 9.87 -6.15 14.61
C GLY A 156 8.48 -5.77 14.10
N TYR A 157 7.54 -6.67 14.35
CA TYR A 157 6.12 -6.56 13.98
C TYR A 157 5.24 -6.68 15.25
N PHE A 158 4.01 -6.18 15.21
CA PHE A 158 3.10 -6.25 16.36
C PHE A 158 2.77 -7.71 16.71
N ASP A 159 2.35 -8.52 15.72
CA ASP A 159 2.35 -9.97 15.83
C ASP A 159 3.65 -10.57 15.27
N GLY A 160 4.71 -10.49 16.07
CA GLY A 160 5.99 -11.13 15.77
C GLY A 160 6.05 -12.64 16.08
N THR A 161 4.96 -13.24 16.59
CA THR A 161 4.98 -14.67 16.98
C THR A 161 4.82 -15.61 15.80
N LYS A 162 4.17 -15.14 14.72
CA LYS A 162 4.05 -15.89 13.47
C LYS A 162 4.60 -15.07 12.30
N PRO A 163 4.93 -15.71 11.17
CA PRO A 163 5.50 -15.01 10.02
C PRO A 163 4.48 -14.05 9.39
N ARG A 164 4.98 -13.06 8.64
CA ARG A 164 4.14 -12.22 7.77
C ARG A 164 3.57 -13.07 6.63
N ASP A 165 2.39 -12.68 6.18
CA ASP A 165 1.78 -13.21 4.97
C ASP A 165 2.67 -12.86 3.78
N LYS A 166 2.79 -13.84 2.89
CA LYS A 166 3.55 -13.75 1.64
C LYS A 166 2.57 -13.77 0.47
N VAL A 167 3.01 -13.29 -0.69
CA VAL A 167 2.20 -13.34 -1.90
C VAL A 167 1.81 -14.80 -2.20
N PRO A 168 0.51 -15.15 -2.28
CA PRO A 168 0.10 -16.51 -2.57
C PRO A 168 0.45 -16.92 -4.00
N ASP A 169 0.67 -18.21 -4.22
CA ASP A 169 1.11 -18.77 -5.50
C ASP A 169 0.17 -18.37 -6.66
N SER A 170 -1.14 -18.32 -6.39
CA SER A 170 -2.16 -17.94 -7.38
C SER A 170 -2.15 -16.45 -7.74
N ALA A 171 -1.58 -15.59 -6.89
CA ALA A 171 -1.62 -14.13 -7.06
C ALA A 171 -0.32 -13.54 -7.62
N VAL A 172 0.72 -14.35 -7.85
CA VAL A 172 2.03 -13.87 -8.33
C VAL A 172 1.91 -13.08 -9.63
N GLN A 173 1.24 -13.65 -10.64
CA GLN A 173 1.08 -13.00 -11.95
C GLN A 173 0.17 -11.77 -11.84
N HIS A 174 -0.91 -11.89 -11.06
CA HIS A 174 -1.86 -10.81 -10.86
C HIS A 174 -1.18 -9.59 -10.20
N LEU A 175 -0.46 -9.77 -9.10
CA LEU A 175 0.24 -8.67 -8.41
C LEU A 175 1.34 -8.05 -9.29
N ALA A 176 2.08 -8.86 -10.05
CA ALA A 176 3.09 -8.35 -10.97
C ALA A 176 2.47 -7.46 -12.07
N PHE A 177 1.23 -7.73 -12.48
CA PHE A 177 0.49 -6.91 -13.44
C PHE A 177 -0.20 -5.70 -12.80
N VAL A 178 -0.82 -5.87 -11.63
CA VAL A 178 -1.54 -4.83 -10.90
C VAL A 178 -0.59 -3.72 -10.48
N TYR A 179 0.60 -4.05 -10.00
CA TYR A 179 1.58 -3.06 -9.53
C TYR A 179 1.86 -1.92 -10.54
N PRO A 180 2.29 -2.19 -11.79
CA PRO A 180 2.45 -1.14 -12.80
C PRO A 180 1.11 -0.54 -13.26
N SER A 181 0.03 -1.33 -13.31
CA SER A 181 -1.28 -0.86 -13.79
C SER A 181 -1.89 0.19 -12.87
N VAL A 182 -1.77 0.00 -11.56
CA VAL A 182 -2.17 0.96 -10.52
C VAL A 182 -1.46 2.30 -10.70
N ALA A 183 -0.14 2.26 -10.93
CA ALA A 183 0.64 3.47 -11.16
C ALA A 183 0.18 4.21 -12.42
N VAL A 184 -0.03 3.50 -13.54
CA VAL A 184 -0.54 4.10 -14.78
C VAL A 184 -1.93 4.71 -14.57
N ALA A 185 -2.86 3.97 -13.98
CA ALA A 185 -4.22 4.42 -13.73
C ALA A 185 -4.25 5.69 -12.87
N ARG A 186 -3.52 5.71 -11.75
CA ARG A 186 -3.40 6.89 -10.89
C ARG A 186 -2.81 8.08 -11.62
N MET A 187 -1.75 7.88 -12.41
CA MET A 187 -1.11 8.97 -13.15
C MET A 187 -1.98 9.53 -14.27
N LEU A 188 -2.80 8.69 -14.91
CA LEU A 188 -3.77 9.15 -15.90
C LEU A 188 -4.78 10.13 -15.30
N ILE A 189 -5.22 9.94 -14.05
CA ILE A 189 -6.13 10.88 -13.38
C ILE A 189 -5.51 12.30 -13.36
N GLY A 190 -4.32 12.44 -12.80
CA GLY A 190 -3.67 13.75 -12.69
C GLY A 190 -3.30 14.34 -14.05
N VAL A 191 -2.83 13.52 -14.99
CA VAL A 191 -2.45 14.02 -16.32
C VAL A 191 -3.64 14.44 -17.17
N LEU A 192 -4.76 13.72 -17.08
CA LEU A 192 -5.96 14.04 -17.84
C LEU A 192 -6.69 15.24 -17.26
N LEU A 193 -6.81 15.34 -15.93
CA LEU A 193 -7.60 16.37 -15.25
C LEU A 193 -6.83 17.65 -14.92
N ILE A 194 -5.54 17.56 -14.63
CA ILE A 194 -4.77 18.67 -14.03
C ILE A 194 -3.64 19.13 -14.97
N TYR A 195 -2.88 18.19 -15.52
CA TYR A 195 -1.67 18.53 -16.28
C TYR A 195 -2.00 19.26 -17.58
N LYS A 196 -1.38 20.44 -17.74
CA LYS A 196 -1.35 21.19 -18.99
C LYS A 196 0.10 21.47 -19.37
N PRO A 197 0.55 21.09 -20.58
CA PRO A 197 1.95 21.28 -21.01
C PRO A 197 2.47 22.73 -20.96
N ARG A 198 1.56 23.71 -20.95
CA ARG A 198 1.89 25.14 -20.92
C ARG A 198 1.90 25.72 -19.50
N ASP A 199 1.39 25.01 -18.50
CA ASP A 199 1.32 25.50 -17.13
C ASP A 199 2.69 25.51 -16.45
N PRO A 200 3.04 26.57 -15.70
CA PRO A 200 4.32 26.65 -15.01
C PRO A 200 4.45 25.53 -13.96
N VAL A 201 5.65 24.97 -13.87
CA VAL A 201 6.02 24.07 -12.77
C VAL A 201 6.11 24.92 -11.51
N ARG A 202 5.17 24.75 -10.59
CA ARG A 202 5.09 25.57 -9.37
C ARG A 202 4.53 24.79 -8.19
N LEU A 203 5.03 25.12 -7.01
CA LEU A 203 4.45 24.76 -5.71
C LEU A 203 4.03 26.06 -5.03
N THR A 204 2.90 26.03 -4.31
CA THR A 204 2.49 27.15 -3.47
C THR A 204 2.77 26.83 -2.00
N ALA A 205 2.84 27.87 -1.17
CA ALA A 205 2.93 27.71 0.28
C ALA A 205 1.73 26.95 0.88
N LEU A 206 0.62 26.84 0.14
CA LEU A 206 -0.56 26.08 0.55
C LEU A 206 -0.44 24.57 0.31
N LEU A 207 0.66 24.06 -0.24
CA LEU A 207 0.84 22.62 -0.46
C LEU A 207 0.50 21.78 0.79
N PRO A 208 0.96 22.11 2.02
CA PRO A 208 0.61 21.32 3.21
C PRO A 208 -0.90 21.30 3.48
N VAL A 209 -1.57 22.45 3.31
CA VAL A 209 -3.03 22.57 3.50
C VAL A 209 -3.78 21.78 2.43
N LYS A 210 -3.37 21.90 1.16
CA LYS A 210 -3.97 21.18 0.05
C LYS A 210 -3.78 19.67 0.18
N ALA A 211 -2.60 19.22 0.59
CA ALA A 211 -2.32 17.81 0.82
C ALA A 211 -3.16 17.27 2.00
N PHE A 212 -3.27 18.03 3.08
CA PHE A 212 -4.13 17.67 4.22
C PHE A 212 -5.60 17.51 3.80
N LEU A 213 -6.16 18.52 3.13
CA LEU A 213 -7.54 18.48 2.66
C LEU A 213 -7.76 17.35 1.64
N TYR A 214 -6.79 17.13 0.74
CA TYR A 214 -6.86 16.01 -0.20
C TYR A 214 -6.94 14.67 0.55
N SER A 215 -6.10 14.46 1.57
CA SER A 215 -6.16 13.24 2.40
C SER A 215 -7.50 13.09 3.09
N ILE A 216 -8.08 14.17 3.66
CA ILE A 216 -9.42 14.10 4.29
C ILE A 216 -10.51 13.72 3.27
N VAL A 217 -10.49 14.33 2.07
CA VAL A 217 -11.47 14.01 1.03
C VAL A 217 -11.28 12.56 0.55
N LEU A 218 -10.03 12.12 0.38
CA LEU A 218 -9.73 10.74 -0.01
C LEU A 218 -10.22 9.76 1.06
N ASP A 219 -9.92 10.01 2.33
CA ASP A 219 -10.35 9.19 3.46
C ASP A 219 -11.89 9.11 3.54
N LEU A 220 -12.62 10.19 3.22
CA LEU A 220 -14.07 10.15 3.15
C LEU A 220 -14.59 9.15 2.10
N PHE A 221 -13.99 9.13 0.90
CA PHE A 221 -14.34 8.16 -0.14
C PHE A 221 -14.02 6.73 0.30
N PHE A 222 -12.81 6.50 0.82
CA PHE A 222 -12.41 5.19 1.33
C PHE A 222 -13.26 4.72 2.49
N TYR A 223 -13.55 5.58 3.46
CA TYR A 223 -14.42 5.26 4.59
C TYR A 223 -15.81 4.85 4.13
N THR A 224 -16.41 5.64 3.24
CA THR A 224 -17.77 5.37 2.73
C THR A 224 -17.82 4.04 1.99
N TYR A 225 -16.85 3.81 1.10
CA TYR A 225 -16.75 2.55 0.36
C TYR A 225 -16.50 1.36 1.30
N HIS A 226 -15.47 1.43 2.13
CA HIS A 226 -15.07 0.34 3.02
C HIS A 226 -16.20 0.01 4.01
N ARG A 227 -16.86 1.01 4.60
CA ARG A 227 -18.03 0.80 5.46
C ARG A 227 -19.15 0.09 4.70
N SER A 228 -19.42 0.50 3.47
CA SER A 228 -20.43 -0.13 2.61
C SER A 228 -20.09 -1.59 2.29
N CYS A 229 -18.81 -1.95 2.16
CA CYS A 229 -18.38 -3.34 2.00
C CYS A 229 -18.73 -4.23 3.20
N HIS A 230 -18.91 -3.68 4.39
CA HIS A 230 -19.34 -4.44 5.58
C HIS A 230 -20.86 -4.42 5.79
N GLU A 231 -21.60 -3.65 5.00
CA GLU A 231 -23.06 -3.52 5.12
C GLU A 231 -23.82 -4.10 3.92
N VAL A 232 -23.18 -4.21 2.76
CA VAL A 232 -23.80 -4.62 1.48
C VAL A 232 -23.15 -5.89 0.95
N GLU A 233 -23.93 -6.95 0.75
CA GLU A 233 -23.43 -8.30 0.45
C GLU A 233 -22.56 -8.39 -0.80
N TRP A 234 -22.94 -7.70 -1.90
CA TRP A 234 -22.15 -7.76 -3.13
C TRP A 234 -20.82 -7.00 -3.04
N LEU A 235 -20.76 -5.94 -2.23
CA LEU A 235 -19.52 -5.22 -1.94
C LEU A 235 -18.61 -6.05 -1.02
N TRP A 236 -19.19 -6.75 -0.04
CA TRP A 236 -18.44 -7.72 0.78
C TRP A 236 -17.75 -8.77 -0.09
N LYS A 237 -18.43 -9.30 -1.12
CA LYS A 237 -17.86 -10.35 -2.00
C LYS A 237 -16.52 -9.92 -2.61
N ILE A 238 -16.44 -8.72 -3.17
CA ILE A 238 -15.22 -8.16 -3.76
C ILE A 238 -14.22 -7.62 -2.73
N HIS A 239 -14.62 -7.52 -1.46
CA HIS A 239 -13.78 -7.04 -0.37
C HIS A 239 -13.21 -8.16 0.51
N SER A 240 -13.85 -9.32 0.52
CA SER A 240 -13.51 -10.45 1.39
C SER A 240 -12.09 -10.98 1.17
N THR A 241 -11.57 -10.92 -0.07
CA THR A 241 -10.20 -11.33 -0.39
C THR A 241 -9.16 -10.47 0.33
N HIS A 242 -9.39 -9.16 0.46
CA HIS A 242 -8.53 -8.28 1.22
C HIS A 242 -8.43 -8.73 2.69
N HIS A 243 -9.54 -9.14 3.28
CA HIS A 243 -9.60 -9.68 4.65
C HIS A 243 -8.95 -11.05 4.84
N LEU A 244 -8.54 -11.75 3.77
CA LEU A 244 -7.76 -12.99 3.91
C LEU A 244 -6.34 -12.74 4.40
N THR A 245 -5.83 -11.53 4.19
CA THR A 245 -4.52 -11.11 4.70
C THR A 245 -4.67 -10.70 6.16
N LYS A 246 -4.04 -11.44 7.08
CA LYS A 246 -4.08 -11.19 8.53
C LYS A 246 -2.81 -10.55 9.05
N ARG A 247 -1.68 -10.91 8.43
CA ARG A 247 -0.35 -10.39 8.75
C ARG A 247 0.27 -9.77 7.49
N PRO A 248 -0.32 -8.70 6.94
CA PRO A 248 0.13 -8.13 5.68
C PRO A 248 1.61 -7.76 5.72
N SER A 249 2.23 -7.87 4.56
CA SER A 249 3.53 -7.26 4.31
C SER A 249 3.30 -6.06 3.38
N PRO A 250 4.22 -5.08 3.31
CA PRO A 250 3.99 -3.86 2.53
C PRO A 250 3.58 -4.12 1.07
N ILE A 251 4.07 -5.19 0.45
CA ILE A 251 3.70 -5.55 -0.94
C ILE A 251 2.25 -6.05 -1.08
N LEU A 252 1.64 -6.53 0.00
CA LEU A 252 0.25 -7.00 0.02
C LEU A 252 -0.76 -5.85 0.15
N ALA A 253 -0.31 -4.59 0.24
CA ALA A 253 -1.19 -3.42 0.15
C ALA A 253 -2.00 -3.38 -1.15
N LEU A 254 -1.53 -4.07 -2.19
CA LEU A 254 -2.19 -4.18 -3.50
C LEU A 254 -2.96 -5.49 -3.68
N LEU A 255 -3.01 -6.36 -2.68
CA LEU A 255 -3.72 -7.63 -2.78
C LEU A 255 -5.22 -7.43 -2.51
N ALA A 256 -6.01 -7.38 -3.56
CA ALA A 256 -7.47 -7.31 -3.51
C ALA A 256 -8.09 -8.03 -4.72
N ASP A 257 -9.42 -8.14 -4.77
CA ASP A 257 -10.10 -8.58 -5.99
C ASP A 257 -10.21 -7.42 -6.99
N GLU A 258 -10.25 -7.73 -8.30
CA GLU A 258 -10.32 -6.76 -9.41
C GLU A 258 -11.38 -5.65 -9.20
N GLY A 259 -12.54 -6.00 -8.66
CA GLY A 259 -13.62 -5.03 -8.38
C GLY A 259 -13.23 -4.00 -7.32
N GLN A 260 -12.60 -4.45 -6.23
CA GLN A 260 -12.09 -3.56 -5.19
C GLN A 260 -10.95 -2.70 -5.72
N GLU A 261 -10.04 -3.29 -6.51
CA GLU A 261 -8.93 -2.57 -7.12
C GLU A 261 -9.44 -1.39 -7.97
N ILE A 262 -10.47 -1.60 -8.81
CA ILE A 262 -11.05 -0.52 -9.61
C ILE A 262 -11.58 0.62 -8.72
N ILE A 263 -12.29 0.28 -7.65
CA ILE A 263 -12.90 1.30 -6.80
C ILE A 263 -11.83 2.07 -6.02
N GLU A 264 -10.93 1.38 -5.34
CA GLU A 264 -9.92 1.96 -4.46
C GLU A 264 -8.78 2.65 -5.21
N VAL A 265 -8.37 2.10 -6.36
CA VAL A 265 -7.24 2.61 -7.13
C VAL A 265 -7.67 3.71 -8.10
N LEU A 266 -8.86 3.59 -8.69
CA LEU A 266 -9.32 4.52 -9.72
C LEU A 266 -10.40 5.45 -9.19
N LEU A 267 -11.53 4.93 -8.70
CA LEU A 267 -12.71 5.75 -8.43
C LEU A 267 -12.54 6.66 -7.20
N CYS A 268 -12.02 6.16 -6.08
CA CYS A 268 -11.78 6.95 -4.88
C CYS A 268 -10.77 8.10 -5.15
N PRO A 269 -9.57 7.86 -5.74
CA PRO A 269 -8.64 8.93 -6.06
C PRO A 269 -9.15 9.89 -7.14
N LEU A 270 -9.95 9.40 -8.10
CA LEU A 270 -10.60 10.24 -9.11
C LEU A 270 -11.60 11.19 -8.47
N GLY A 271 -12.48 10.68 -7.61
CA GLY A 271 -13.46 11.47 -6.87
C GLY A 271 -12.78 12.53 -5.99
N ALA A 272 -11.77 12.12 -5.22
CA ALA A 272 -11.00 13.05 -4.38
C ALA A 272 -10.30 14.13 -5.21
N THR A 273 -9.70 13.75 -6.33
CA THR A 273 -9.05 14.69 -7.25
C THR A 273 -10.06 15.66 -7.85
N PHE A 274 -11.22 15.18 -8.30
CA PHE A 274 -12.27 16.02 -8.86
C PHE A 274 -12.77 17.06 -7.85
N ILE A 275 -13.11 16.62 -6.63
CA ILE A 275 -13.57 17.51 -5.55
C ILE A 275 -12.49 18.54 -5.19
N MET A 276 -11.25 18.09 -5.00
CA MET A 276 -10.14 19.01 -4.67
C MET A 276 -9.88 20.03 -5.78
N GLN A 277 -9.99 19.65 -7.05
CA GLN A 277 -9.84 20.60 -8.16
C GLN A 277 -11.00 21.62 -8.25
N LYS A 278 -12.15 21.34 -7.64
CA LYS A 278 -13.26 22.30 -7.53
C LYS A 278 -13.15 23.20 -6.30
N LEU A 279 -12.72 22.66 -5.15
CA LEU A 279 -12.65 23.39 -3.89
C LEU A 279 -11.38 24.23 -3.77
N LEU A 280 -10.22 23.62 -3.99
CA LEU A 280 -8.92 24.27 -3.84
C LEU A 280 -7.94 23.72 -4.89
N PRO A 281 -7.96 24.29 -6.12
CA PRO A 281 -7.20 23.75 -7.24
C PRO A 281 -5.71 23.54 -6.92
N MET A 282 -5.24 22.33 -7.21
CA MET A 282 -3.83 21.96 -7.06
C MET A 282 -3.15 22.04 -8.41
N THR A 283 -1.91 22.52 -8.43
CA THR A 283 -1.06 22.32 -9.62
C THR A 283 -0.75 20.84 -9.79
N TYR A 284 -0.31 20.44 -10.99
CA TYR A 284 0.09 19.05 -11.21
C TYR A 284 1.19 18.61 -10.23
N GLN A 285 2.15 19.49 -9.93
CA GLN A 285 3.24 19.20 -8.99
C GLN A 285 2.71 19.02 -7.57
N GLU A 286 1.84 19.92 -7.10
CA GLU A 286 1.25 19.82 -5.77
C GLU A 286 0.45 18.51 -5.63
N TRP A 287 -0.38 18.20 -6.63
CA TRP A 287 -1.16 16.96 -6.66
C TRP A 287 -0.25 15.73 -6.69
N TYR A 288 0.79 15.73 -7.54
CA TYR A 288 1.68 14.59 -7.66
C TYR A 288 2.49 14.33 -6.39
N LEU A 289 3.04 15.37 -5.74
CA LEU A 289 3.69 15.22 -4.44
C LEU A 289 2.72 14.71 -3.36
N THR A 290 1.45 15.15 -3.43
CA THR A 290 0.39 14.63 -2.56
C THR A 290 0.15 13.13 -2.79
N GLN A 291 0.12 12.67 -4.04
CA GLN A 291 0.01 11.23 -4.36
C GLN A 291 1.19 10.42 -3.82
N LEU A 292 2.41 10.98 -3.80
CA LEU A 292 3.56 10.32 -3.18
C LEU A 292 3.41 10.18 -1.66
N MET A 293 2.86 11.20 -0.99
CA MET A 293 2.57 11.13 0.46
C MET A 293 1.42 10.15 0.77
N VAL A 294 0.40 10.09 -0.09
CA VAL A 294 -0.71 9.14 0.02
C VAL A 294 -0.22 7.70 -0.12
N VAL A 295 0.51 7.36 -1.19
CA VAL A 295 1.02 5.99 -1.37
C VAL A 295 2.01 5.60 -0.27
N PHE A 296 2.77 6.55 0.28
CA PHE A 296 3.60 6.30 1.45
C PHE A 296 2.75 5.79 2.62
N ASN A 297 1.65 6.48 2.94
CA ASN A 297 0.76 6.09 4.05
C ASN A 297 0.05 4.75 3.77
N GLU A 298 -0.43 4.53 2.54
CA GLU A 298 -1.09 3.28 2.14
C GLU A 298 -0.17 2.06 2.32
N ILE A 299 1.07 2.15 1.86
CA ILE A 299 2.06 1.06 2.02
C ILE A 299 2.48 0.90 3.48
N ALA A 300 2.66 2.01 4.19
CA ALA A 300 2.99 1.99 5.62
C ALA A 300 1.93 1.25 6.43
N GLY A 301 0.65 1.47 6.11
CA GLY A 301 -0.47 0.85 6.82
C GLY A 301 -0.49 -0.68 6.75
N HIS A 302 0.00 -1.25 5.65
CA HIS A 302 0.04 -2.69 5.41
C HIS A 302 1.36 -3.35 5.86
N SER A 303 2.20 -2.63 6.61
CA SER A 303 3.51 -3.15 7.00
C SER A 303 3.49 -4.07 8.22
N GLY A 304 2.48 -3.94 9.10
CA GLY A 304 2.46 -4.57 10.43
C GLY A 304 3.63 -4.16 11.34
N LEU A 305 4.34 -3.08 10.99
CA LEU A 305 5.53 -2.63 11.68
C LEU A 305 5.24 -2.34 13.15
N ARG A 306 6.09 -2.81 14.06
CA ARG A 306 6.03 -2.48 15.49
C ARG A 306 6.58 -1.08 15.77
N ALA A 307 5.84 -0.05 15.37
CA ALA A 307 6.15 1.34 15.64
C ALA A 307 4.86 2.15 15.68
N TYR A 308 4.87 3.28 16.38
CA TYR A 308 3.85 4.30 16.25
C TYR A 308 4.16 5.13 15.00
N VAL A 309 3.48 4.81 13.90
CA VAL A 309 3.70 5.46 12.61
C VAL A 309 2.58 6.47 12.39
N GLU A 310 2.93 7.74 12.48
CA GLU A 310 1.96 8.82 12.30
C GLU A 310 1.63 9.01 10.81
N ALA A 311 0.40 9.34 10.45
CA ALA A 311 0.07 9.70 9.08
C ALA A 311 0.84 10.97 8.62
N SER A 312 1.57 10.87 7.50
CA SER A 312 2.56 11.86 7.06
C SER A 312 2.07 13.30 6.91
N VAL A 313 0.78 13.49 6.59
CA VAL A 313 0.18 14.81 6.31
C VAL A 313 -0.90 15.17 7.32
N THR A 314 -1.69 14.19 7.76
CA THR A 314 -2.87 14.43 8.61
C THR A 314 -2.54 14.46 10.11
N SER A 315 -1.46 13.80 10.55
CA SER A 315 -1.14 13.77 11.99
C SER A 315 -0.82 15.17 12.55
N ILE A 316 -0.05 16.00 11.84
CA ILE A 316 0.33 17.34 12.34
C ILE A 316 -0.89 18.19 12.74
N PRO A 317 -1.90 18.39 11.86
CA PRO A 317 -3.08 19.17 12.22
C PRO A 317 -4.05 18.44 13.17
N LEU A 318 -4.11 17.11 13.15
CA LEU A 318 -5.10 16.35 13.94
C LEU A 318 -4.63 16.00 15.37
N LYS A 319 -3.32 15.95 15.60
CA LYS A 319 -2.74 15.57 16.89
C LYS A 319 -3.15 16.48 18.06
N PRO A 320 -3.22 17.81 17.93
CA PRO A 320 -3.72 18.69 18.99
C PRO A 320 -5.16 18.38 19.42
N PHE A 321 -5.96 17.74 18.56
CA PHE A 321 -7.34 17.38 18.82
C PHE A 321 -7.50 15.91 19.27
N GLY A 322 -6.41 15.17 19.45
CA GLY A 322 -6.48 13.73 19.77
C GLY A 322 -7.02 12.87 18.62
N ALA A 323 -7.06 13.40 17.39
CA ALA A 323 -7.63 12.75 16.21
C ALA A 323 -6.56 12.22 15.24
N ALA A 324 -5.30 12.16 15.66
CA ALA A 324 -4.22 11.64 14.83
C ALA A 324 -4.35 10.11 14.67
N LEU A 325 -4.37 9.65 13.42
CA LEU A 325 -4.39 8.23 13.09
C LEU A 325 -2.98 7.65 13.13
N ALA A 326 -2.87 6.47 13.74
CA ALA A 326 -1.69 5.64 13.67
C ALA A 326 -1.87 4.66 12.51
N LEU A 327 -0.84 4.46 11.69
CA LEU A 327 -0.95 3.70 10.45
C LEU A 327 -0.88 2.19 10.67
N GLU A 328 -0.34 1.71 11.80
CA GLU A 328 -0.04 0.31 12.08
C GLU A 328 -1.24 -0.68 12.21
N ASP A 329 -2.46 -0.29 11.81
CA ASP A 329 -3.73 -0.93 12.20
C ASP A 329 -4.05 -2.27 11.50
N HIS A 330 -3.25 -2.69 10.50
CA HIS A 330 -3.56 -3.92 9.74
C HIS A 330 -2.90 -5.20 10.29
N ASP A 331 -2.34 -5.20 11.51
CA ASP A 331 -1.77 -6.40 12.14
C ASP A 331 -2.74 -7.04 13.14
N MET A 332 -3.51 -8.05 12.71
CA MET A 332 -4.62 -8.67 13.46
C MET A 332 -4.40 -10.13 13.87
#